data_AF-A0A6L3AEH4-F1
#
_entry.id   AF-A0A6L3AEH4-F1
#
_cell.length_a   1.000
_cell.length_b   1.000
_cell.length_c   1.000
_cell.angle_alpha   90.00
_cell.angle_beta   90.00
_cell.angle_gamma   90.00
#
_symmetry.space_group_name_H-M   'P 1'
#
loop_
_entity.id
_entity.type
_entity.pdbx_description
1 polymer ?
#
loop_
_entity_poly.entity_id
_entity_poly.type
_entity_poly.pdbx_seq_one_letter_code
_entity_poly.pdbx_strand_id
1 'polypeptide(L)' 'MSEYSRPAKKKILSLAAEGHTNKGIALRLGLSVHTVNGHMERILHKLNAPNRTAAVLFYYRRRSEP' A
#
# COMPACT_ATOMS: atom_id res chain seq x y z
N MET A 1 -11.01 13.31 19.13
CA MET A 1 -9.72 12.86 18.55
C MET A 1 -9.99 11.51 17.90
N SER A 2 -10.10 11.50 16.57
CA SER A 2 -10.70 10.40 15.80
C SER A 2 -9.87 9.12 15.86
N GLU A 3 -10.54 8.02 16.16
CA GLU A 3 -10.04 6.66 16.14
C GLU A 3 -9.46 6.35 14.76
N TYR A 4 -8.12 6.29 14.70
CA TYR A 4 -7.32 6.13 13.51
C TYR A 4 -7.54 4.72 12.94
N SER A 5 -8.59 4.57 12.12
CA SER A 5 -8.79 3.39 11.29
C SER A 5 -7.57 3.24 10.37
N ARG A 6 -6.55 2.51 10.84
CA ARG A 6 -5.34 2.22 10.07
C ARG A 6 -5.83 1.64 8.74
N PRO A 7 -5.55 2.26 7.59
CA PRO A 7 -6.01 1.72 6.33
C PRO A 7 -5.52 0.28 6.24
N ALA A 8 -6.41 -0.62 5.82
CA ALA A 8 -5.99 -2.00 5.57
C ALA A 8 -4.83 -1.95 4.58
N LYS A 9 -3.71 -2.63 4.89
CA LYS A 9 -2.52 -2.73 4.01
C LYS A 9 -2.89 -3.07 2.56
N LYS A 10 -3.98 -3.84 2.37
CA LYS A 10 -4.60 -4.14 1.08
C LYS A 10 -5.00 -2.90 0.28
N LYS A 11 -5.54 -1.87 0.92
CA LYS A 11 -6.01 -0.63 0.28
C LYS A 11 -4.84 0.24 -0.19
N ILE A 12 -3.78 0.34 0.61
CA ILE A 12 -2.53 0.98 0.20
C ILE A 12 -1.91 0.24 -0.99
N LEU A 13 -1.86 -1.09 -0.95
CA LEU A 13 -1.32 -1.89 -2.04
C LEU A 13 -2.17 -1.80 -3.32
N SER A 14 -3.50 -1.77 -3.21
CA SER A 14 -4.42 -1.57 -4.35
C SER A 14 -4.18 -0.22 -5.03
N LEU A 15 -4.18 0.87 -4.26
CA LEU A 15 -3.92 2.21 -4.80
C LEU A 15 -2.50 2.32 -5.37
N ALA A 16 -1.53 1.63 -4.76
CA ALA A 16 -0.18 1.57 -5.30
C ALA A 16 -0.13 0.85 -6.65
N ALA A 17 -0.93 -0.20 -6.83
CA ALA A 17 -1.09 -0.93 -8.08
C ALA A 17 -1.82 -0.09 -9.14
N GLU A 18 -2.80 0.71 -8.74
CA GLU A 18 -3.48 1.71 -9.58
C GLU A 18 -2.59 2.89 -10.01
N GLY A 19 -1.33 2.95 -9.53
CA GLY A 19 -0.35 3.97 -9.92
C GLY A 19 -0.22 5.17 -8.98
N HIS A 20 -0.96 5.22 -7.86
CA HIS A 20 -0.92 6.37 -6.95
C HIS A 20 0.39 6.45 -6.16
N THR A 21 1.06 7.60 -6.15
CA THR A 21 2.25 7.82 -5.28
C THR A 21 1.88 7.71 -3.80
N ASN A 22 2.85 7.49 -2.90
CA ASN A 22 2.57 7.44 -1.45
C ASN A 22 1.93 8.75 -0.95
N LYS A 23 2.28 9.89 -1.56
CA LYS A 23 1.62 11.19 -1.34
C LYS A 23 0.16 11.17 -1.80
N GLY A 24 -0.14 10.67 -3.00
CA GLY A 24 -1.51 10.54 -3.50
C GLY A 24 -2.36 9.59 -2.66
N ILE A 25 -1.78 8.48 -2.22
CA ILE A 25 -2.42 7.52 -1.30
C ILE A 25 -2.73 8.18 0.05
N ALA A 26 -1.77 8.93 0.61
CA ALA A 26 -1.94 9.65 1.86
C ALA A 26 -3.10 10.64 1.79
N LEU A 27 -3.16 11.45 0.72
CA LEU A 27 -4.27 12.37 0.48
C LEU A 27 -5.61 11.64 0.36
N ARG A 28 -5.67 10.54 -0.39
CA ARG A 28 -6.91 9.80 -0.62
C ARG A 28 -7.43 9.08 0.61
N LEU A 29 -6.54 8.70 1.53
CA LEU A 29 -6.89 7.99 2.76
C LEU A 29 -6.99 8.92 3.98
N GLY A 30 -6.71 10.22 3.83
CA GLY A 30 -6.69 11.16 4.96
C GLY A 30 -5.56 10.90 5.95
N LEU A 31 -4.40 10.46 5.47
CA LEU A 31 -3.25 10.05 6.28
C LEU A 31 -2.03 10.92 6.01
N SER A 32 -1.03 10.80 6.88
CA SER A 32 0.28 11.37 6.62
C SER A 32 1.06 10.50 5.62
N VAL A 33 1.92 11.12 4.81
CA VAL A 33 2.84 10.40 3.91
C VAL A 33 3.76 9.48 4.70
N HIS A 34 4.21 9.90 5.89
CA HIS A 34 5.02 9.09 6.79
C HIS A 34 4.30 7.79 7.19
N THR A 35 3.02 7.88 7.54
CA THR A 35 2.20 6.70 7.85
C THR A 35 2.12 5.74 6.66
N VAL A 36 1.86 6.27 5.46
CA VAL A 36 1.79 5.44 4.23
C VAL A 36 3.14 4.79 3.92
N ASN A 37 4.25 5.49 4.11
CA ASN A 37 5.59 4.95 3.92
C ASN A 37 5.85 3.77 4.88
N GLY A 38 5.58 3.93 6.18
CA GLY A 38 5.74 2.83 7.14
C GLY A 38 4.80 1.65 6.87
N HIS A 39 3.61 1.89 6.33
CA HIS A 39 2.76 0.80 5.84
C HIS A 39 3.35 0.11 4.60
N MET A 40 3.89 0.87 3.65
CA MET A 40 4.54 0.33 2.45
C MET A 40 5.73 -0.54 2.82
N GLU A 41 6.63 -0.10 3.71
CA GLU A 41 7.76 -0.90 4.19
C GLU A 41 7.31 -2.23 4.79
N ARG A 42 6.28 -2.20 5.65
CA ARG A 42 5.70 -3.42 6.23
C ARG A 42 5.05 -4.33 5.19
N ILE A 43 4.55 -3.78 4.08
CA ILE A 43 4.02 -4.56 2.95
C ILE A 43 5.17 -5.21 2.20
N LEU A 44 6.21 -4.45 1.86
CA LEU A 44 7.40 -4.95 1.17
C LEU A 44 8.05 -6.09 1.96
N HIS A 45 8.26 -5.88 3.26
CA HIS A 45 8.82 -6.91 4.15
C HIS A 45 7.93 -8.15 4.23
N LYS A 46 6.59 -7.99 4.32
CA LYS A 46 5.67 -9.14 4.38
C LYS A 46 5.62 -9.92 3.07
N LEU A 47 5.79 -9.25 1.93
CA LEU A 47 5.78 -9.87 0.60
C LEU A 47 7.17 -10.32 0.16
N ASN A 48 8.21 -10.10 0.97
CA ASN A 48 9.61 -10.24 0.57
C ASN A 48 9.92 -9.56 -0.77
N ALA A 49 9.29 -8.40 -1.01
CA ALA A 49 9.40 -7.67 -2.25
C ALA A 49 10.52 -6.62 -2.14
N PRO A 50 11.48 -6.58 -3.08
CA PRO A 50 12.62 -5.66 -3.01
C PRO A 50 12.22 -4.20 -3.26
N ASN A 51 11.09 -3.95 -3.91
CA ASN A 51 10.60 -2.61 -4.20
C ASN A 51 9.09 -2.60 -4.41
N ARG A 52 8.54 -1.39 -4.50
CA ARG A 52 7.12 -1.14 -4.76
C ARG A 52 6.63 -1.83 -6.02
N THR A 53 7.39 -1.80 -7.12
CA THR A 53 7.01 -2.42 -8.40
C THR A 53 6.83 -3.93 -8.22
N ALA A 54 7.76 -4.60 -7.55
CA ALA A 54 7.64 -6.02 -7.23
C ALA A 54 6.40 -6.30 -6.37
N ALA A 55 6.12 -5.49 -5.35
CA ALA A 55 4.92 -5.65 -4.53
C ALA A 55 3.61 -5.46 -5.32
N VAL A 56 3.59 -4.53 -6.26
CA VAL A 56 2.47 -4.31 -7.19
C VAL A 56 2.30 -5.51 -8.13
N LEU A 57 3.38 -6.05 -8.68
CA LEU A 57 3.33 -7.27 -9.51
C LEU A 57 2.81 -8.47 -8.72
N PHE A 58 3.26 -8.64 -7.47
CA PHE A 58 2.72 -9.66 -6.56
C PHE A 58 1.21 -9.48 -6.31
N TYR A 59 0.74 -8.24 -6.16
CA TYR A 59 -0.68 -7.94 -6.01
C TYR A 59 -1.49 -8.40 -7.23
N TYR A 60 -1.01 -8.09 -8.45
CA TYR A 60 -1.68 -8.52 -9.68
C TYR A 60 -1.69 -10.04 -9.83
N ARG A 61 -0.54 -10.71 -9.63
CA ARG A 61 -0.45 -12.17 -9.70
C ARG A 61 -1.46 -12.85 -8.77
N ARG A 62 -1.60 -12.35 -7.55
CA ARG A 62 -2.53 -12.91 -6.55
C ARG A 62 -4.01 -12.59 -6.82
N ARG A 63 -4.32 -11.57 -7.63
CA ARG A 63 -5.69 -11.32 -8.14
C ARG A 63 -6.03 -12.18 -9.35
N SER A 64 -5.03 -12.71 -10.04
CA SER A 64 -5.18 -13.56 -11.22
C SER A 64 -5.30 -15.05 -10.89
N GLU A 65 -5.12 -15.44 -9.63
CA GLU A 65 -5.41 -16.81 -9.17
C GLU A 65 -6.94 -16.94 -8.96
N PRO A 66 -7.61 -17.86 -9.68
CA PRO A 66 -9.06 -18.11 -9.56
C PRO A 66 -9.46 -18.73 -8.23
#